data_AF-A0A3D3RHU2-F1
#
_entry.id   AF-A0A3D3RHU2-F1
#
_cell.length_a   1.000
_cell.length_b   1.000
_cell.length_c   1.000
_cell.angle_alpha   90.00
_cell.angle_beta   90.00
_cell.angle_gamma   90.00
#
_symmetry.space_group_name_H-M   'P 1'
#
loop_
_entity.id
_entity.type
_entity.pdbx_description
1 polymer ?
#
loop_
_entity_poly.entity_id
_entity_poly.type
_entity_poly.pdbx_seq_one_letter_code
_entity_poly.pdbx_strand_id
1 'polypeptide(L)'
;GWQSSGIHVEQGIVYEVSATGRFTLAQKPKPWESTADGISFQYFKGQPLGRLIMMIQPDPDMKLTHPNSILKEYPLGAHASWMAPVSGTVYFRLNDAWNSLADNRG
;
A
#
# COMPACT_ATOMS: atom_id res chain seq x y z
N GLY A 1 2.65 4.97 -9.00
CA GLY A 1 3.32 5.60 -7.85
C GLY A 1 2.42 5.54 -6.62
N TRP A 2 2.74 6.30 -5.57
CA TRP A 2 1.82 6.48 -4.45
C TRP A 2 0.62 7.32 -4.86
N GLN A 3 -0.58 6.92 -4.43
CA GLN A 3 -1.82 7.66 -4.63
C GLN A 3 -2.38 8.09 -3.28
N SER A 4 -2.69 9.37 -3.13
CA SER A 4 -3.37 9.86 -1.93
C SER A 4 -4.80 9.33 -1.89
N SER A 5 -5.23 8.86 -0.73
CA SER A 5 -6.64 8.54 -0.49
C SER A 5 -7.48 9.78 -0.17
N GLY A 6 -6.84 10.88 0.25
CA GLY A 6 -7.51 12.04 0.86
C GLY A 6 -8.05 11.79 2.27
N ILE A 7 -7.90 10.56 2.81
CA ILE A 7 -8.37 10.20 4.15
C ILE A 7 -7.29 10.56 5.16
N HIS A 8 -7.69 11.35 6.15
CA HIS A 8 -6.90 11.62 7.35
C HIS A 8 -7.23 10.59 8.43
N VAL A 9 -6.20 10.06 9.08
CA VAL A 9 -6.31 9.12 10.20
C VAL A 9 -5.76 9.75 11.46
N GLU A 10 -6.30 9.32 12.60
CA GLU A 10 -5.90 9.79 13.92
C GLU A 10 -5.11 8.73 14.69
N GLN A 11 -4.01 9.13 15.31
CA GLN A 11 -3.17 8.24 16.11
C GLN A 11 -3.99 7.48 17.18
N GLY A 12 -3.76 6.17 17.26
CA GLY A 12 -4.40 5.27 18.22
C GLY A 12 -5.76 4.74 17.79
N ILE A 13 -6.34 5.27 16.70
CA ILE A 13 -7.61 4.78 16.16
C ILE A 13 -7.39 3.58 15.24
N VAL A 14 -8.30 2.61 15.32
CA VAL A 14 -8.31 1.42 14.47
C VAL A 14 -9.16 1.69 13.23
N TYR A 15 -8.60 1.39 12.06
CA TYR A 15 -9.26 1.53 10.77
C TYR A 15 -9.34 0.18 10.07
N GLU A 16 -10.44 -0.01 9.35
CA GLU A 16 -10.63 -1.14 8.44
C GLU A 16 -10.43 -0.67 7.00
N VAL A 17 -9.72 -1.48 6.23
CA VAL A 17 -9.52 -1.26 4.80
C VAL A 17 -10.02 -2.49 4.05
N SER A 18 -10.87 -2.26 3.05
CA SER A 18 -11.32 -3.27 2.10
C SER A 18 -11.04 -2.79 0.68
N ALA A 19 -10.39 -3.63 -0.12
CA ALA A 19 -10.11 -3.35 -1.53
C ALA A 19 -10.69 -4.46 -2.41
N THR A 20 -11.37 -4.04 -3.48
CA THR A 20 -11.99 -4.93 -4.46
C THR A 20 -11.52 -4.59 -5.86
N GLY A 21 -11.67 -5.52 -6.80
CA GLY A 21 -11.31 -5.32 -8.20
C GLY A 21 -10.11 -6.16 -8.63
N ARG A 22 -9.76 -6.01 -9.91
CA ARG A 22 -8.68 -6.73 -10.56
C ARG A 22 -7.85 -5.76 -11.39
N PHE A 23 -6.56 -6.01 -11.48
CA PHE A 23 -5.62 -5.27 -12.32
C PHE A 23 -4.61 -6.24 -12.93
N THR A 24 -3.86 -5.75 -13.91
CA THR A 24 -2.79 -6.51 -14.56
C THR A 24 -1.44 -5.92 -14.21
N LEU A 25 -0.51 -6.75 -13.75
CA LEU A 25 0.86 -6.35 -13.38
C LEU A 25 1.85 -6.38 -14.55
N ALA A 26 1.67 -7.33 -15.47
CA ALA A 26 2.49 -7.49 -16.66
C ALA A 26 1.66 -8.12 -17.77
N GLN A 27 2.00 -7.83 -19.04
CA GLN A 27 1.23 -8.31 -20.20
C GLN A 27 1.83 -9.56 -20.86
N LYS A 28 3.11 -9.87 -20.62
CA LYS A 28 3.85 -10.93 -21.30
C LYS A 28 4.41 -11.95 -20.30
N PRO A 29 4.51 -13.24 -20.68
CA PRO A 29 4.03 -13.83 -21.93
C PRO A 29 2.49 -13.96 -22.01
N LYS A 30 1.80 -13.80 -20.88
CA LYS A 30 0.34 -13.64 -20.76
C LYS A 30 0.07 -12.62 -19.64
N PRO A 31 -1.11 -11.97 -19.61
CA PRO A 31 -1.49 -11.06 -18.54
C PRO A 31 -1.36 -11.69 -17.14
N TRP A 32 -0.67 -11.00 -16.24
CA TRP A 32 -0.61 -11.35 -14.83
C TRP A 32 -1.74 -10.63 -14.11
N GLU A 33 -2.92 -11.24 -14.13
CA GLU A 33 -4.06 -10.74 -13.37
C GLU A 33 -3.80 -10.88 -11.86
N SER A 34 -4.16 -9.84 -11.12
CA SER A 34 -4.00 -9.79 -9.67
C SER A 34 -5.18 -9.06 -9.03
N THR A 35 -5.35 -9.32 -7.73
CA THR A 35 -6.20 -8.55 -6.82
C THR A 35 -5.31 -7.78 -5.85
N ALA A 36 -5.93 -7.04 -4.91
CA ALA A 36 -5.21 -6.35 -3.85
C ALA A 36 -4.34 -7.28 -2.97
N ASP A 37 -4.55 -8.61 -2.97
CA ASP A 37 -3.69 -9.54 -2.23
C ASP A 37 -2.33 -9.79 -2.90
N GLY A 38 -2.19 -9.47 -4.18
CA GLY A 38 -1.02 -9.72 -5.00
C GLY A 38 -0.93 -11.16 -5.54
N ILE A 39 0.12 -11.43 -6.30
CA ILE A 39 0.47 -12.77 -6.80
C ILE A 39 1.57 -13.40 -5.94
N SER A 40 1.36 -14.64 -5.50
CA SER A 40 2.21 -15.30 -4.50
C SER A 40 3.42 -16.05 -5.07
N PHE A 41 3.64 -16.04 -6.38
CA PHE A 41 4.81 -16.67 -7.03
C PHE A 41 5.95 -15.67 -7.32
N GLN A 42 5.72 -14.38 -7.08
CA GLN A 42 6.75 -13.33 -7.11
C GLN A 42 6.63 -12.45 -5.87
N TYR A 43 7.77 -12.04 -5.32
CA TYR A 43 7.82 -11.21 -4.12
C TYR A 43 8.73 -10.00 -4.34
N PHE A 44 8.33 -8.88 -3.75
CA PHE A 44 9.16 -7.68 -3.61
C PHE A 44 9.14 -7.24 -2.15
N LYS A 45 10.32 -7.01 -1.57
CA LYS A 45 10.50 -6.70 -0.13
C LYS A 45 9.77 -7.67 0.82
N GLY A 46 9.75 -8.97 0.48
CA GLY A 46 9.11 -10.00 1.30
C GLY A 46 7.58 -10.00 1.27
N GLN A 47 6.95 -9.23 0.38
CA GLN A 47 5.51 -9.20 0.16
C GLN A 47 5.17 -9.65 -1.27
N PRO A 48 4.00 -10.27 -1.52
CA PRO A 48 3.55 -10.63 -2.86
C PRO A 48 3.62 -9.45 -3.83
N LEU A 49 4.06 -9.68 -5.07
CA LEU A 49 4.05 -8.67 -6.10
C LEU A 49 2.60 -8.23 -6.37
N GLY A 50 2.39 -6.92 -6.50
CA GLY A 50 1.08 -6.32 -6.70
C GLY A 50 0.21 -6.21 -5.44
N ARG A 51 0.65 -6.70 -4.27
CA ARG A 51 -0.13 -6.55 -3.04
C ARG A 51 -0.38 -5.06 -2.74
N LEU A 52 -1.59 -4.71 -2.33
CA LEU A 52 -1.91 -3.37 -1.85
C LEU A 52 -1.14 -3.10 -0.55
N ILE A 53 -0.41 -1.99 -0.56
CA ILE A 53 0.35 -1.50 0.59
C ILE A 53 0.00 -0.03 0.83
N MET A 54 0.21 0.42 2.06
CA MET A 54 -0.01 1.81 2.44
C MET A 54 1.21 2.43 3.11
N MET A 55 1.20 3.76 3.13
CA MET A 55 2.00 4.60 4.03
C MET A 55 1.12 5.72 4.56
N ILE A 56 1.56 6.37 5.64
CA ILE A 56 0.92 7.57 6.17
C ILE A 56 1.92 8.71 6.01
N GLN A 57 1.51 9.79 5.38
CA GLN A 57 2.23 11.04 5.45
C GLN A 57 1.80 11.74 6.74
N PRO A 58 2.67 11.85 7.76
CA PRO A 58 2.30 12.43 9.05
C PRO A 58 1.95 13.91 8.92
N ASP A 59 1.13 14.40 9.84
CA ASP A 59 0.84 15.84 9.94
C ASP A 59 2.14 16.65 10.21
N PRO A 60 2.28 17.88 9.67
CA PRO A 60 3.52 18.65 9.75
C PRO A 60 3.99 18.92 11.20
N ASP A 61 3.04 19.08 12.11
CA ASP A 61 3.30 19.45 13.51
C ASP A 61 3.57 18.23 14.41
N MET A 62 3.52 17.03 13.84
CA MET A 62 3.63 15.81 14.60
C MET A 62 5.07 15.57 15.05
N LYS A 63 5.31 15.64 16.36
CA LYS A 63 6.58 15.24 16.96
C LYS A 63 6.73 13.72 16.90
N LEU A 64 7.36 13.25 15.84
CA LEU A 64 7.63 11.84 15.64
C LEU A 64 8.60 11.37 16.72
N THR A 65 8.09 10.63 17.69
CA THR A 65 8.89 9.98 18.73
C THR A 65 9.81 8.89 18.16
N HIS A 66 9.51 8.42 16.95
CA HIS A 66 10.25 7.39 16.24
C HIS A 66 10.48 7.80 14.77
N PRO A 67 11.73 8.10 14.37
CA PRO A 67 12.07 8.53 12.99
C PRO A 67 11.60 7.55 11.91
N ASN A 68 11.48 6.27 12.26
CA ASN A 68 11.13 5.18 11.34
C ASN A 68 9.63 5.14 10.97
N SER A 69 8.79 6.02 11.52
CA SER A 69 7.33 5.98 11.29
C SER A 69 6.89 6.65 9.99
N ILE A 70 7.68 7.58 9.43
CA ILE A 70 7.30 8.37 8.23
C ILE A 70 7.32 7.53 6.95
N LEU A 71 8.25 6.57 6.86
CA LEU A 71 8.53 5.83 5.62
C LEU A 71 8.17 4.33 5.73
N LYS A 72 7.43 3.95 6.77
CA LYS A 72 7.04 2.56 6.96
C LYS A 72 5.91 2.18 6.00
N GLU A 73 6.19 1.19 5.17
CA GLU A 73 5.19 0.55 4.30
C GLU A 73 4.46 -0.52 5.11
N TYR A 74 3.13 -0.51 5.06
CA TYR A 74 2.29 -1.50 5.74
C TYR A 74 1.59 -2.37 4.70
N PRO A 75 1.73 -3.72 4.79
CA PRO A 75 1.01 -4.62 3.92
C PRO A 75 -0.47 -4.66 4.30
N LEU A 76 -1.36 -4.43 3.34
CA LEU A 76 -2.81 -4.49 3.54
C LEU A 76 -3.38 -5.77 2.91
N GLY A 77 -3.29 -5.91 1.59
CA GLY A 77 -4.06 -6.93 0.88
C GLY A 77 -5.49 -6.49 0.58
N ALA A 78 -6.39 -7.44 0.33
CA ALA A 78 -7.80 -7.17 0.11
C ALA A 78 -8.53 -6.70 1.37
N HIS A 79 -8.09 -7.16 2.55
CA HIS A 79 -8.68 -6.80 3.84
C HIS A 79 -7.60 -6.60 4.89
N ALA A 80 -7.69 -5.52 5.65
CA ALA A 80 -6.81 -5.25 6.78
C ALA A 80 -7.52 -4.46 7.87
N SER A 81 -7.17 -4.75 9.12
CA SER A 81 -7.49 -3.92 10.29
C SER A 81 -6.19 -3.52 10.95
N TRP A 82 -6.03 -2.23 11.25
CA TRP A 82 -4.78 -1.71 11.80
C TRP A 82 -5.03 -0.46 12.64
N MET A 83 -4.18 -0.26 13.65
CA MET A 83 -4.18 0.95 14.48
C MET A 83 -3.22 1.98 13.88
N ALA A 84 -3.69 3.21 13.71
CA ALA A 84 -2.88 4.33 13.25
C ALA A 84 -1.75 4.64 14.25
N PRO A 85 -0.46 4.45 13.89
CA PRO A 85 0.64 4.75 14.79
C PRO A 85 0.92 6.26 14.85
N VAL A 86 0.47 7.00 13.84
CA VAL A 86 0.60 8.45 13.69
C VAL A 86 -0.65 9.02 13.02
N SER A 87 -0.95 10.30 13.29
CA SER A 87 -1.98 11.05 12.57
C SER A 87 -1.43 11.54 11.23
N GLY A 88 -2.26 11.54 10.19
CA GLY A 88 -1.83 12.00 8.87
C GLY A 88 -2.67 11.48 7.71
N THR A 89 -2.22 11.77 6.48
CA THR A 89 -2.92 11.36 5.25
C THR A 89 -2.46 9.99 4.77
N VAL A 90 -3.41 9.12 4.44
CA VAL A 90 -3.12 7.77 3.93
C VAL A 90 -2.83 7.79 2.43
N TYR A 91 -1.77 7.11 2.02
CA TYR A 91 -1.40 6.87 0.64
C TYR A 91 -1.33 5.37 0.36
N PHE A 92 -1.74 4.98 -0.84
CA PHE A 92 -1.74 3.61 -1.31
C PHE A 92 -0.82 3.41 -2.52
N ARG A 93 -0.23 2.21 -2.64
CA ARG A 93 0.38 1.74 -3.89
C ARG A 93 0.27 0.22 -3.99
N LEU A 94 0.51 -0.29 -5.19
CA LEU A 94 0.78 -1.71 -5.39
C LEU A 94 2.26 -2.00 -5.06
N ASN A 95 2.51 -3.14 -4.43
CA ASN A 95 3.85 -3.60 -4.09
C ASN A 95 4.58 -4.07 -5.35
N ASP A 96 5.36 -3.19 -5.93
CA ASP A 96 6.08 -3.43 -7.17
C ASP A 96 7.42 -2.68 -7.17
N ALA A 97 8.36 -3.13 -8.01
CA ALA A 97 9.63 -2.49 -8.20
C ALA A 97 9.45 -1.14 -8.93
N TRP A 98 10.26 -0.13 -8.58
CA TRP A 98 10.09 1.24 -9.11
C TRP A 98 10.16 1.32 -10.64
N ASN A 99 10.88 0.42 -11.29
CA ASN A 99 11.02 0.32 -12.74
C ASN A 99 9.91 -0.49 -13.44
N SER A 100 9.00 -1.13 -12.69
CA SER A 100 7.93 -1.98 -13.22
C SER A 100 6.53 -1.39 -13.05
N LEU A 101 6.40 -0.30 -12.28
CA LEU A 101 5.13 0.38 -12.04
C LEU A 101 4.41 0.87 -13.31
N ALA A 102 5.15 1.11 -14.40
CA ALA A 102 4.59 1.59 -15.66
C ALA A 102 3.82 0.51 -16.45
N ASP A 103 4.04 -0.76 -16.13
CA ASP A 103 3.38 -1.89 -16.80
C ASP A 103 2.00 -2.20 -16.20
N ASN A 104 1.71 -1.62 -15.03
CA ASN A 104 0.45 -1.82 -14.32
C ASN A 104 -0.72 -1.14 -15.04
N ARG A 105 -1.80 -1.89 -15.28
CA ARG A 105 -3.05 -1.37 -15.86
C ARG A 105 -4.26 -1.83 -15.05
N GLY A 106 -5.21 -0.91 -14.82
CA GLY A 106 -6.45 -1.17 -14.09
C GLY A 106 -6.75 -0.07 -13.08
#